data_AF-A0A379W0V9-F1
#
_entry.id   AF-A0A379W0V9-F1
#
_cell.length_a   1.000
_cell.length_b   1.000
_cell.length_c   1.000
_cell.angle_alpha   90.00
_cell.angle_beta   90.00
_cell.angle_gamma   90.00
#
_symmetry.space_group_name_H-M   'P 1'
#
loop_
_entity.id
_entity.type
_entity.pdbx_description
1 polymer ?
#
loop_
_entity_poly.entity_id
_entity_poly.type
_entity_poly.pdbx_seq_one_letter_code
_entity_poly.pdbx_strand_id
1 'polypeptide(L)'
;MCYKLGGDLAQWSTDGLDRWHIGAMAGYANSQNRTQSSVSDYHSRGQVTGYSVGLYGTWYANNIDRSGAYVDTWMLYNWFDNKVMGQDQAAEKYKSKGITASVEAGYSFRLGESAHQSYWLQPKAQVVWMGVQADDNREANGTLVKDDTAGNLLTRMGVKAYINGHNAIDNDKSREFQPFVEANWIHNTQPASVKMDDVSSDMRGTKNIGELKVGIEGQVTPRLNVWGNVAQQVGDTGYSDTQGMLGMKYSF
;
A
#
# COMPACT_ATOMS: atom_id res chain seq x y z
N MET A 1 -2.61 -3.10 -12.47
CA MET A 1 -1.32 -3.77 -12.20
C MET A 1 -0.30 -2.74 -11.72
N CYS A 2 0.48 -3.05 -10.69
CA CYS A 2 1.44 -2.12 -10.08
C CYS A 2 2.78 -2.83 -9.87
N TYR A 3 3.87 -2.15 -10.21
CA TYR A 3 5.24 -2.61 -10.08
C TYR A 3 5.99 -1.59 -9.23
N LYS A 4 6.74 -2.05 -8.23
CA LYS A 4 7.61 -1.22 -7.40
C LYS A 4 8.97 -1.87 -7.30
N LEU A 5 10.01 -1.06 -7.39
CA LEU A 5 11.41 -1.46 -7.27
C LEU A 5 12.07 -0.47 -6.33
N GLY A 6 12.93 -0.97 -5.44
CA GLY A 6 13.64 -0.14 -4.50
C GLY A 6 14.95 -0.78 -4.07
N GLY A 7 15.83 0.03 -3.52
CA GLY A 7 17.11 -0.41 -3.01
C GLY A 7 17.49 0.37 -1.76
N ASP A 8 18.01 -0.35 -0.77
CA ASP A 8 18.63 0.24 0.41
C ASP A 8 19.93 0.94 -0.01
N LEU A 9 20.05 2.22 0.30
CA LEU A 9 21.19 3.08 -0.06
C LEU A 9 22.19 3.18 1.08
N ALA A 10 21.69 3.28 2.31
CA ALA A 10 22.51 3.43 3.50
C ALA A 10 21.89 2.69 4.68
N GLN A 11 22.75 2.09 5.49
CA GLN A 11 22.39 1.53 6.78
C GLN A 11 23.37 2.05 7.83
N TRP A 12 22.85 2.51 8.96
CA TRP A 12 23.67 2.90 10.09
C TRP A 12 23.05 2.45 11.40
N SER A 13 23.87 2.37 12.43
CA SER A 13 23.48 2.06 13.80
C SER A 13 24.09 3.14 14.69
N THR A 14 23.28 3.70 15.57
CA THR A 14 23.69 4.82 16.43
C THR A 14 24.25 4.29 17.76
N ASP A 15 23.62 3.24 18.30
CA ASP A 15 23.95 2.65 19.60
C ASP A 15 24.32 1.16 19.53
N GLY A 16 24.43 0.58 18.32
CA GLY A 16 24.74 -0.83 18.10
C GLY A 16 23.54 -1.79 18.23
N LEU A 17 22.47 -1.35 18.91
CA LEU A 17 21.20 -2.06 19.09
C LEU A 17 20.12 -1.61 18.10
N ASP A 18 20.14 -0.33 17.73
CA ASP A 18 19.21 0.28 16.80
C ASP A 18 19.74 0.18 15.36
N ARG A 19 18.83 0.15 14.38
CA ARG A 19 19.20 0.11 12.97
C ARG A 19 18.33 1.04 12.16
N TRP A 20 18.99 1.95 11.46
CA TRP A 20 18.40 2.83 10.47
C TRP A 20 18.68 2.27 9.08
N HIS A 21 17.64 2.19 8.27
CA HIS A 21 17.68 1.87 6.87
C HIS A 21 17.14 3.06 6.10
N ILE A 22 17.88 3.53 5.09
CA ILE A 22 17.37 4.51 4.13
C ILE A 22 17.57 3.96 2.74
N GLY A 23 16.52 4.05 1.94
CA GLY A 23 16.56 3.64 0.54
C GLY A 23 15.72 4.54 -0.36
N ALA A 24 15.85 4.28 -1.64
CA ALA A 24 15.04 4.90 -2.66
C ALA A 24 14.15 3.84 -3.32
N MET A 25 12.98 4.27 -3.78
CA MET A 25 12.07 3.44 -4.54
C MET A 25 11.49 4.19 -5.73
N ALA A 26 11.19 3.44 -6.78
CA ALA A 26 10.46 3.88 -7.94
C ALA A 26 9.34 2.88 -8.24
N GLY A 27 8.23 3.38 -8.76
CA GLY A 27 7.05 2.60 -9.06
C GLY A 27 6.40 2.98 -10.38
N TYR A 28 5.71 2.01 -10.94
CA TYR A 28 4.84 2.18 -12.09
C TYR A 28 3.52 1.46 -11.82
N ALA A 29 2.41 2.17 -12.00
CA ALA A 29 1.07 1.64 -11.83
C ALA A 29 0.25 1.89 -13.10
N ASN A 30 -0.51 0.89 -13.51
CA ASN A 30 -1.50 1.02 -14.58
C ASN A 30 -2.82 0.46 -14.08
N SER A 31 -3.86 1.28 -14.09
CA SER A 31 -5.22 0.90 -13.73
C SER A 31 -6.17 1.10 -14.91
N GLN A 32 -7.09 0.16 -15.08
CA GLN A 32 -8.18 0.23 -16.05
C GLN A 32 -9.48 0.08 -15.27
N ASN A 33 -10.29 1.15 -15.26
CA ASN A 33 -11.60 1.15 -14.61
C ASN A 33 -12.69 1.11 -15.67
N ARG A 34 -13.73 0.32 -15.40
CA ARG A 34 -14.98 0.30 -16.17
C ARG A 34 -16.11 0.66 -15.24
N THR A 35 -16.71 1.82 -15.46
CA THR A 35 -17.88 2.27 -14.68
C THR A 35 -19.13 2.02 -15.50
N GLN A 36 -20.12 1.35 -14.91
CA GLN A 36 -21.41 1.09 -15.53
C GLN A 36 -22.52 1.70 -14.67
N SER A 37 -23.33 2.58 -15.26
CA SER A 37 -24.49 3.16 -14.58
C SER A 37 -25.67 2.19 -14.65
N SER A 38 -26.26 1.82 -13.51
CA SER A 38 -27.44 0.95 -13.46
C SER A 38 -28.76 1.67 -13.78
N VAL A 39 -28.74 2.99 -13.96
CA VAL A 39 -29.92 3.84 -14.18
C VAL A 39 -30.05 4.26 -15.64
N SER A 40 -28.95 4.30 -16.40
CA SER A 40 -28.93 4.94 -17.73
C SER A 40 -28.22 4.15 -18.84
N ASP A 41 -27.81 2.90 -18.61
CA ASP A 41 -27.07 2.05 -19.58
C ASP A 41 -25.74 2.64 -20.13
N TYR A 42 -25.30 3.80 -19.62
CA TYR A 42 -24.04 4.43 -20.00
C TYR A 42 -22.83 3.69 -19.42
N HIS A 43 -21.81 3.50 -20.26
CA HIS A 43 -20.51 2.93 -19.85
C HIS A 43 -19.39 3.96 -20.02
N SER A 44 -18.53 4.11 -19.01
CA SER A 44 -17.32 4.92 -19.10
C SER A 44 -16.09 4.04 -18.88
N ARG A 45 -15.04 4.29 -19.66
CA ARG A 45 -13.75 3.59 -19.54
C ARG A 45 -12.69 4.60 -19.12
N GLY A 46 -12.14 4.39 -17.92
CA GLY A 46 -11.02 5.17 -17.40
C GLY A 46 -9.73 4.38 -17.50
N GLN A 47 -8.65 5.00 -17.98
CA GLN A 47 -7.31 4.45 -17.91
C GLN A 47 -6.41 5.43 -17.15
N VAL A 48 -5.72 4.92 -16.14
CA VAL A 48 -4.79 5.69 -15.30
C VAL A 48 -3.42 5.05 -15.40
N THR A 49 -2.44 5.82 -15.85
CA THR A 49 -1.04 5.40 -15.85
C THR A 49 -0.27 6.31 -14.89
N GLY A 50 0.42 5.71 -13.92
CA GLY A 50 1.11 6.43 -12.87
C GLY A 50 2.56 6.02 -12.74
N TYR A 51 3.42 6.99 -12.53
CA TYR A 51 4.82 6.81 -12.15
C TYR A 51 5.04 7.39 -10.77
N SER A 52 5.89 6.76 -9.97
CA SER A 52 6.26 7.28 -8.66
C SER A 52 7.74 7.13 -8.41
N VAL A 53 8.32 8.09 -7.70
CA VAL A 53 9.69 8.01 -7.19
C VAL A 53 9.72 8.57 -5.78
N GLY A 54 10.60 8.05 -4.95
CA GLY A 54 10.74 8.59 -3.62
C GLY A 54 11.70 7.84 -2.74
N LEU A 55 11.63 8.16 -1.46
CA LEU A 55 12.54 7.67 -0.43
C LEU A 55 11.75 6.98 0.66
N TYR A 56 12.39 6.01 1.30
CA TYR A 56 11.89 5.38 2.51
C TYR A 56 12.99 5.32 3.56
N GLY A 57 12.56 5.33 4.81
CA GLY A 57 13.40 5.26 5.99
C GLY A 57 12.74 4.38 7.02
N THR A 58 13.45 3.35 7.47
CA THR A 58 12.98 2.45 8.53
C THR A 58 13.93 2.51 9.71
N TRP A 59 13.38 2.67 10.90
CA TRP A 59 14.10 2.61 12.16
C TRP A 59 13.59 1.45 13.00
N TYR A 60 14.53 0.63 13.48
CA TYR A 60 14.26 -0.44 14.44
C TYR A 60 14.90 -0.10 15.78
N ALA A 61 14.12 -0.16 16.85
CA ALA A 61 14.61 0.07 18.22
C ALA A 61 15.52 -1.07 18.70
N ASN A 62 15.27 -2.30 18.27
CA ASN A 62 16.12 -3.46 18.59
C ASN A 62 16.14 -4.42 17.41
N ASN A 63 17.29 -4.48 16.73
CA ASN A 63 17.48 -5.30 15.55
C ASN A 63 17.97 -6.73 15.85
N ILE A 64 18.41 -7.02 17.08
CA ILE A 64 19.03 -8.33 17.41
C ILE A 64 17.99 -9.46 17.41
N ASP A 65 16.84 -9.25 18.04
CA ASP A 65 15.77 -10.27 18.10
C ASP A 65 14.55 -9.90 17.24
N ARG A 66 14.59 -8.77 16.51
CA ARG A 66 13.43 -8.13 15.87
C ARG A 66 12.24 -7.91 16.81
N SER A 67 12.46 -7.99 18.12
CA SER A 67 11.50 -7.69 19.17
C SER A 67 11.56 -6.20 19.48
N GLY A 68 10.40 -5.57 19.67
CA GLY A 68 10.35 -4.13 19.99
C GLY A 68 9.71 -3.26 18.93
N ALA A 69 9.86 -1.95 19.10
CA ALA A 69 9.26 -0.94 18.26
C ALA A 69 10.01 -0.78 16.94
N TYR A 70 9.26 -0.55 15.87
CA TYR A 70 9.79 -0.06 14.62
C TYR A 70 8.97 1.13 14.15
N VAL A 71 9.62 2.01 13.41
CA VAL A 71 9.00 3.13 12.71
C VAL A 71 9.47 3.09 11.26
N ASP A 72 8.54 2.96 10.34
CA ASP A 72 8.79 3.06 8.91
C ASP A 72 8.18 4.36 8.39
N THR A 73 8.85 5.03 7.48
CA THR A 73 8.38 6.26 6.87
C THR A 73 8.79 6.28 5.42
N TRP A 74 7.85 6.65 4.55
CA TRP A 74 8.15 6.79 3.13
C TRP A 74 7.45 7.99 2.54
N MET A 75 8.06 8.55 1.50
CA MET A 75 7.55 9.70 0.76
C MET A 75 7.76 9.45 -0.72
N LEU A 76 6.69 9.57 -1.49
CA LEU A 76 6.64 9.37 -2.93
C LEU A 76 6.14 10.65 -3.60
N TYR A 77 6.82 11.06 -4.65
CA TYR A 77 6.29 11.96 -5.65
C TYR A 77 5.69 11.13 -6.78
N ASN A 78 4.42 11.37 -7.09
CA ASN A 78 3.65 10.62 -8.06
C ASN A 78 3.24 11.54 -9.22
N TRP A 79 3.34 11.02 -10.44
CA TRP A 79 2.81 11.62 -11.66
C TRP A 79 1.82 10.65 -12.28
N PHE A 80 0.60 11.11 -12.53
CA PHE A 80 -0.46 10.33 -13.15
C PHE A 80 -0.89 10.99 -14.45
N ASP A 81 -0.92 10.20 -15.51
CA ASP A 81 -1.59 10.51 -16.76
C ASP A 81 -2.94 9.80 -16.75
N ASN A 82 -4.00 10.59 -16.61
CA ASN A 82 -5.37 10.09 -16.56
C ASN A 82 -6.04 10.32 -17.92
N LYS A 83 -6.72 9.27 -18.41
CA LYS A 83 -7.48 9.32 -19.65
C LYS A 83 -8.89 8.81 -19.39
N VAL A 84 -9.88 9.66 -19.60
CA VAL A 84 -11.29 9.31 -19.47
C VAL A 84 -11.92 9.29 -20.85
N MET A 85 -12.61 8.19 -21.16
CA MET A 85 -13.41 8.06 -22.38
C MET A 85 -14.87 7.88 -21.97
N GLY A 86 -15.64 8.96 -22.07
CA GLY A 86 -17.10 8.89 -21.99
C GLY A 86 -17.69 8.30 -23.28
N GLN A 87 -18.80 7.57 -23.17
CA GLN A 87 -19.55 7.09 -24.33
C GLN A 87 -20.03 8.29 -25.15
N ASP A 88 -19.70 8.29 -26.45
CA ASP A 88 -20.01 9.37 -27.42
C ASP A 88 -19.41 10.76 -27.09
N GLN A 89 -18.36 10.83 -26.25
CA GLN A 89 -17.64 12.07 -25.89
C GLN A 89 -16.16 12.00 -26.31
N ALA A 90 -15.54 13.16 -26.53
CA ALA A 90 -14.11 13.24 -26.82
C ALA A 90 -13.28 12.72 -25.63
N ALA A 91 -12.16 12.05 -25.91
CA ALA A 91 -11.30 11.52 -24.86
C ALA A 91 -10.60 12.66 -24.10
N GLU A 92 -10.99 12.85 -22.84
CA GLU A 92 -10.42 13.81 -21.90
C GLU A 92 -9.09 13.27 -21.35
N LYS A 93 -8.02 14.06 -21.46
CA LYS A 93 -6.71 13.75 -20.86
C LYS A 93 -6.37 14.84 -19.85
N TYR A 94 -6.08 14.43 -18.62
CA TYR A 94 -5.60 15.31 -17.58
C TYR A 94 -4.36 14.72 -16.91
N LYS A 95 -3.50 15.61 -16.41
CA LYS A 95 -2.32 15.23 -15.65
C LYS A 95 -2.57 15.56 -14.19
N SER A 96 -2.22 14.62 -13.32
CA SER A 96 -2.27 14.83 -11.88
C SER A 96 -0.89 14.56 -11.31
N LYS A 97 -0.43 15.40 -10.40
CA LYS A 97 0.87 15.24 -9.76
C LYS A 97 0.73 15.51 -8.28
N GLY A 98 1.55 14.85 -7.48
CA GLY A 98 1.28 14.86 -6.06
C GLY A 98 2.32 14.20 -5.22
N ILE A 99 2.24 14.51 -3.93
CA ILE A 99 3.08 13.89 -2.93
C ILE A 99 2.19 12.96 -2.09
N THR A 100 2.68 11.76 -1.87
CA THR A 100 2.13 10.84 -0.89
C THR A 100 3.19 10.54 0.15
N ALA A 101 2.86 10.77 1.41
CA ALA A 101 3.76 10.45 2.51
C ALA A 101 3.05 9.48 3.45
N SER A 102 3.81 8.60 4.10
CA SER A 102 3.28 7.73 5.13
C SER A 102 4.28 7.54 6.25
N VAL A 103 3.72 7.38 7.44
CA VAL A 103 4.43 6.96 8.63
C VAL A 103 3.69 5.75 9.18
N GLU A 104 4.42 4.66 9.39
CA GLU A 104 3.96 3.47 10.07
C GLU A 104 4.79 3.26 11.34
N ALA A 105 4.14 2.89 12.42
CA ALA A 105 4.80 2.45 13.64
C ALA A 105 4.17 1.14 14.10
N GLY A 106 4.97 0.26 14.66
CA GLY A 106 4.47 -0.99 15.22
C GLY A 106 5.39 -1.56 16.28
N TYR A 107 4.91 -2.61 16.94
CA TYR A 107 5.66 -3.27 18.00
C TYR A 107 5.52 -4.77 17.88
N SER A 108 6.63 -5.51 17.86
CA SER A 108 6.64 -6.97 17.79
C SER A 108 6.68 -7.59 19.19
N PHE A 109 5.60 -8.26 19.57
CA PHE A 109 5.49 -9.07 20.78
C PHE A 109 5.73 -10.55 20.47
N ARG A 110 6.65 -11.18 21.21
CA ARG A 110 6.82 -12.63 21.19
C ARG A 110 5.78 -13.26 22.11
N LEU A 111 4.84 -14.02 21.55
CA LEU A 111 3.78 -14.69 22.32
C LEU A 111 4.26 -16.00 22.95
N GLY A 112 5.19 -16.68 22.31
CA GLY A 112 5.73 -17.95 22.80
C GLY A 112 6.72 -18.60 21.84
N GLU A 113 7.41 -19.61 22.35
CA GLU A 113 8.36 -20.42 21.61
C GLU A 113 8.08 -21.90 21.89
N SER A 114 8.09 -22.70 20.84
CA SER A 114 8.10 -24.16 20.86
C SER A 114 9.42 -24.63 20.23
N ALA A 115 9.74 -25.92 20.35
CA ALA A 115 11.07 -26.47 20.02
C ALA A 115 11.64 -26.05 18.64
N HIS A 116 10.78 -25.77 17.65
CA HIS A 116 11.19 -25.32 16.32
C HIS A 116 10.35 -24.15 15.74
N GLN A 117 9.52 -23.51 16.56
CA GLN A 117 8.58 -22.48 16.10
C GLN A 117 8.44 -21.36 17.12
N SER A 118 8.44 -20.11 16.69
CA SER A 118 8.12 -18.97 17.54
C SER A 118 6.91 -18.21 17.01
N TYR A 119 6.06 -17.76 17.93
CA TYR A 119 4.81 -17.08 17.64
C TYR A 119 4.96 -15.60 17.97
N TRP A 120 4.56 -14.76 17.02
CA TRP A 120 4.72 -13.33 17.13
C TRP A 120 3.42 -12.60 16.80
N LEU A 121 3.19 -11.51 17.52
CA LEU A 121 2.08 -10.61 17.33
C LEU A 121 2.58 -9.19 17.19
N GLN A 122 2.18 -8.52 16.14
CA GLN A 122 2.67 -7.20 15.76
C GLN A 122 1.49 -6.26 15.52
N PRO A 123 1.00 -5.56 16.56
CA PRO A 123 0.18 -4.37 16.35
C PRO A 123 0.96 -3.30 15.59
N LYS A 124 0.28 -2.65 14.65
CA LYS A 124 0.82 -1.56 13.84
C LYS A 124 -0.24 -0.51 13.57
N ALA A 125 0.22 0.73 13.44
CA ALA A 125 -0.58 1.87 13.05
C ALA A 125 0.17 2.63 11.96
N GLN A 126 -0.53 2.96 10.88
CA GLN A 126 0.00 3.66 9.73
C GLN A 126 -0.92 4.84 9.41
N VAL A 127 -0.30 5.96 9.11
CA VAL A 127 -0.98 7.14 8.59
C VAL A 127 -0.39 7.43 7.22
N VAL A 128 -1.25 7.62 6.22
CA VAL A 128 -0.88 7.96 4.85
C VAL A 128 -1.56 9.29 4.52
N TRP A 129 -0.75 10.29 4.23
CA TRP A 129 -1.20 11.56 3.71
C TRP A 129 -1.12 11.57 2.18
N MET A 130 -2.24 11.89 1.53
CA MET A 130 -2.37 11.94 0.08
C MET A 130 -2.60 13.38 -0.36
N GLY A 131 -1.51 14.05 -0.76
CA GLY A 131 -1.54 15.40 -1.34
C GLY A 131 -1.42 15.35 -2.86
N VAL A 132 -2.22 14.52 -3.53
CA VAL A 132 -2.28 14.50 -5.00
C VAL A 132 -3.32 15.50 -5.46
N GLN A 133 -2.89 16.48 -6.25
CA GLN A 133 -3.77 17.49 -6.85
C GLN A 133 -3.79 17.25 -8.36
N ALA A 134 -4.98 17.19 -8.94
CA ALA A 134 -5.13 17.28 -10.39
C ALA A 134 -4.94 18.74 -10.81
N ASP A 135 -4.28 18.99 -11.95
CA ASP A 135 -4.29 20.34 -12.53
C ASP A 135 -5.75 20.67 -12.97
N ASP A 136 -6.21 21.91 -12.74
CA ASP A 136 -7.56 22.37 -13.11
C ASP A 136 -7.82 22.08 -14.60
N ASN A 137 -8.74 21.15 -14.90
CA ASN A 137 -9.05 20.77 -16.27
C ASN A 137 -10.43 21.27 -16.64
N ARG A 138 -10.48 22.05 -17.73
CA ARG A 138 -11.72 22.51 -18.33
C ARG A 138 -12.04 21.59 -19.51
N GLU A 139 -13.13 20.85 -19.39
CA GLU A 139 -13.60 19.94 -20.44
C GLU A 139 -13.88 20.72 -21.74
N ALA A 140 -13.83 20.04 -22.89
CA ALA A 140 -14.06 20.67 -24.20
C ALA A 140 -15.49 21.26 -24.34
N ASN A 141 -16.43 20.83 -23.50
CA ASN A 141 -17.81 21.31 -23.40
C ASN A 141 -17.96 22.56 -22.49
N GLY A 142 -16.90 22.97 -21.78
CA GLY A 142 -16.87 24.15 -20.90
C GLY A 142 -16.98 23.87 -19.39
N THR A 143 -17.24 22.63 -18.98
CA THR A 143 -17.34 22.19 -17.57
C THR A 143 -15.97 22.25 -16.87
N LEU A 144 -15.95 22.77 -15.64
CA LEU A 144 -14.74 22.88 -14.83
C LEU A 144 -14.69 21.69 -13.86
N VAL A 145 -13.76 20.77 -14.09
CA VAL A 145 -13.55 19.64 -13.17
C VAL A 145 -12.48 20.04 -12.17
N LYS A 146 -12.88 20.18 -10.91
CA LYS A 146 -11.97 20.41 -9.79
C LYS A 146 -11.85 19.14 -8.95
N ASP A 147 -10.62 18.71 -8.73
CA ASP A 147 -10.33 17.64 -7.78
C ASP A 147 -10.16 18.26 -6.40
N ASP A 148 -11.17 18.12 -5.53
CA ASP A 148 -11.15 18.63 -4.15
C ASP A 148 -10.59 17.60 -3.16
N THR A 149 -9.95 16.52 -3.66
CA THR A 149 -9.39 15.43 -2.82
C THR A 149 -8.02 15.79 -2.21
N ALA A 150 -7.62 17.07 -2.27
CA ALA A 150 -6.35 17.54 -1.75
C ALA A 150 -6.30 17.41 -0.22
N GLY A 151 -5.49 16.47 0.28
CA GLY A 151 -5.24 16.31 1.71
C GLY A 151 -6.04 15.19 2.39
N ASN A 152 -6.50 14.19 1.64
CA ASN A 152 -7.06 12.98 2.27
C ASN A 152 -6.01 12.32 3.18
N LEU A 153 -6.45 11.99 4.39
CA LEU A 153 -5.67 11.29 5.39
C LEU A 153 -6.28 9.90 5.59
N LEU A 154 -5.50 8.88 5.24
CA LEU A 154 -5.83 7.48 5.46
C LEU A 154 -5.11 7.00 6.71
N THR A 155 -5.86 6.54 7.68
CA THR A 155 -5.34 5.89 8.89
C THR A 155 -5.60 4.40 8.78
N ARG A 156 -4.58 3.58 8.95
CA ARG A 156 -4.66 2.12 8.96
C ARG A 156 -4.15 1.62 10.30
N MET A 157 -4.98 0.91 11.04
CA MET A 157 -4.59 0.26 12.28
C MET A 157 -4.81 -1.23 12.15
N GLY A 158 -3.85 -2.04 12.56
CA GLY A 158 -3.99 -3.47 12.39
C GLY A 158 -3.06 -4.28 13.26
N VAL A 159 -3.23 -5.59 13.19
CA VAL A 159 -2.44 -6.55 13.93
C VAL A 159 -2.03 -7.66 12.97
N LYS A 160 -0.73 -7.91 12.88
CA LYS A 160 -0.12 -9.01 12.14
C LYS A 160 0.30 -10.09 13.12
N ALA A 161 -0.22 -11.31 12.96
CA ALA A 161 0.28 -12.49 13.64
C ALA A 161 1.10 -13.32 12.65
N TYR A 162 2.31 -13.70 13.02
CA TYR A 162 3.16 -14.54 12.19
C TYR A 162 3.85 -15.62 13.01
N ILE A 163 4.13 -16.75 12.35
CA ILE A 163 4.82 -17.89 12.94
C ILE A 163 6.17 -17.96 12.27
N ASN A 164 7.25 -17.91 13.04
CA ASN A 164 8.58 -18.16 12.50
C ASN A 164 8.96 -19.62 12.76
N GLY A 165 8.96 -20.43 11.70
CA GLY A 165 9.18 -21.87 11.79
C GLY A 165 10.44 -22.33 11.07
N HIS A 166 11.20 -23.20 11.74
CA HIS A 166 12.26 -24.00 11.13
C HIS A 166 11.73 -25.43 10.94
N ASN A 167 11.69 -25.94 9.71
CA ASN A 167 11.17 -27.28 9.45
C ASN A 167 12.31 -28.31 9.53
N ALA A 168 12.12 -29.43 10.25
CA ALA A 168 13.14 -30.49 10.38
C ALA A 168 13.53 -31.16 9.05
N ILE A 169 12.70 -31.01 8.00
CA ILE A 169 12.98 -31.47 6.62
C ILE A 169 13.99 -30.54 5.90
N ASP A 170 14.22 -29.32 6.41
CA ASP A 170 15.14 -28.32 5.87
C ASP A 170 16.46 -28.19 6.67
N ASN A 171 16.77 -29.18 7.53
CA ASN A 171 18.01 -29.22 8.33
C ASN A 171 19.31 -29.02 7.50
N ASP A 172 19.29 -29.31 6.19
CA ASP A 172 20.42 -29.12 5.28
C ASP A 172 20.28 -27.92 4.32
N LYS A 173 19.19 -27.13 4.38
CA LYS A 173 18.86 -26.11 3.36
C LYS A 173 18.64 -24.70 3.87
N SER A 174 18.64 -24.46 5.18
CA SER A 174 18.52 -23.11 5.79
C SER A 174 17.33 -22.31 5.23
N ARG A 175 16.20 -22.97 4.96
CA ARG A 175 14.96 -22.34 4.49
C ARG A 175 14.05 -22.07 5.68
N GLU A 176 13.61 -20.82 5.81
CA GLU A 176 12.71 -20.37 6.87
C GLU A 176 11.39 -19.93 6.22
N PHE A 177 10.27 -20.37 6.78
CA PHE A 177 8.94 -20.02 6.30
C PHE A 177 8.15 -19.32 7.40
N GLN A 178 7.58 -18.18 7.02
CA GLN A 178 6.87 -17.26 7.89
C GLN A 178 5.45 -17.03 7.36
N PRO A 179 4.51 -17.96 7.58
CA PRO A 179 3.11 -17.70 7.34
C PRO A 179 2.62 -16.60 8.29
N PHE A 180 1.80 -15.70 7.76
CA PHE A 180 1.21 -14.62 8.54
C PHE A 180 -0.24 -14.37 8.17
N VAL A 181 -0.98 -13.89 9.16
CA VAL A 181 -2.31 -13.31 9.00
C VAL A 181 -2.27 -11.91 9.57
N GLU A 182 -2.93 -10.99 8.90
CA GLU A 182 -2.98 -9.59 9.28
C GLU A 182 -4.40 -9.07 9.11
N ALA A 183 -4.93 -8.47 10.15
CA ALA A 183 -6.21 -7.78 10.11
C ALA A 183 -5.95 -6.29 10.28
N ASN A 184 -6.44 -5.48 9.34
CA ASN A 184 -6.35 -4.03 9.40
C ASN A 184 -7.74 -3.41 9.32
N TRP A 185 -7.93 -2.33 10.06
CA TRP A 185 -9.00 -1.38 9.90
C TRP A 185 -8.42 -0.12 9.25
N ILE A 186 -8.99 0.25 8.11
CA ILE A 186 -8.60 1.42 7.32
C ILE A 186 -9.71 2.45 7.42
N HIS A 187 -9.37 3.66 7.82
CA HIS A 187 -10.25 4.80 7.94
C HIS A 187 -9.76 5.93 7.04
N ASN A 188 -10.65 6.45 6.18
CA ASN A 188 -10.37 7.63 5.37
C ASN A 188 -11.12 8.84 5.92
N THR A 189 -10.39 9.93 6.16
CA THR A 189 -10.96 11.16 6.71
C THR A 189 -11.92 11.81 5.72
N GLN A 190 -11.60 11.73 4.42
CA GLN A 190 -12.47 12.19 3.35
C GLN A 190 -12.71 11.02 2.37
N PRO A 191 -13.97 10.75 1.96
CA PRO A 191 -14.22 9.84 0.85
C PRO A 191 -13.57 10.44 -0.40
N ALA A 192 -12.94 9.61 -1.24
CA ALA A 192 -12.46 10.10 -2.54
C ALA A 192 -13.66 10.63 -3.33
N SER A 193 -13.69 11.93 -3.59
CA SER A 193 -14.81 12.64 -4.22
C SER A 193 -14.34 13.36 -5.46
N VAL A 194 -14.90 13.03 -6.62
CA VAL A 194 -14.67 13.80 -7.85
C VAL A 194 -15.80 14.82 -7.96
N LYS A 195 -15.47 16.11 -8.03
CA LYS A 195 -16.45 17.18 -8.23
C LYS A 195 -16.47 17.57 -9.71
N MET A 196 -17.61 17.34 -10.38
CA MET A 196 -17.89 17.82 -11.73
C MET A 196 -18.90 18.97 -11.64
N ASP A 197 -18.47 20.21 -11.91
CA ASP A 197 -19.24 21.43 -11.66
C ASP A 197 -19.78 21.53 -10.20
N ASP A 198 -21.11 21.48 -10.00
CA ASP A 198 -21.79 21.56 -8.68
C ASP A 198 -22.28 20.19 -8.18
N VAL A 199 -21.93 19.11 -8.89
CA VAL A 199 -22.29 17.74 -8.55
C VAL A 199 -21.06 17.00 -8.03
N SER A 200 -21.06 16.65 -6.74
CA SER A 200 -20.04 15.77 -6.16
C SER A 200 -20.43 14.31 -6.37
N SER A 201 -19.52 13.51 -6.94
CA SER A 201 -19.63 12.06 -6.96
C SER A 201 -18.67 11.48 -5.93
N ASP A 202 -19.23 11.13 -4.77
CA ASP A 202 -18.47 10.51 -3.68
C ASP A 202 -18.34 9.01 -3.94
N MET A 203 -17.12 8.47 -3.78
CA MET A 203 -16.92 7.02 -3.68
C MET A 203 -17.46 6.54 -2.33
N ARG A 204 -18.78 6.27 -2.28
CA ARG A 204 -19.50 5.79 -1.09
C ARG A 204 -18.95 4.42 -0.67
N GLY A 205 -18.79 4.23 0.63
CA GLY A 205 -18.36 2.95 1.21
C GLY A 205 -16.89 2.85 1.64
N THR A 206 -16.07 3.85 1.31
CA THR A 206 -14.61 3.82 1.55
C THR A 206 -14.16 4.48 2.86
N LYS A 207 -15.11 5.00 3.67
CA LYS A 207 -14.80 5.67 4.94
C LYS A 207 -14.21 4.70 5.97
N ASN A 208 -14.78 3.51 6.09
CA ASN A 208 -14.30 2.44 6.96
C ASN A 208 -14.18 1.16 6.13
N ILE A 209 -12.98 0.59 6.10
CA ILE A 209 -12.70 -0.62 5.35
C ILE A 209 -12.02 -1.60 6.29
N GLY A 210 -12.56 -2.80 6.42
CA GLY A 210 -11.88 -3.94 7.01
C GLY A 210 -11.01 -4.62 5.95
N GLU A 211 -9.73 -4.80 6.21
CA GLU A 211 -8.81 -5.55 5.37
C GLU A 211 -8.35 -6.79 6.14
N LEU A 212 -8.48 -7.97 5.51
CA LEU A 212 -7.86 -9.20 5.99
C LEU A 212 -6.83 -9.66 4.98
N LYS A 213 -5.60 -9.84 5.43
CA LYS A 213 -4.45 -10.24 4.61
C LYS A 213 -3.89 -11.55 5.14
N VAL A 214 -3.66 -12.48 4.23
CA VAL A 214 -3.01 -13.76 4.52
C VAL A 214 -1.84 -13.94 3.56
N GLY A 215 -0.71 -14.40 4.07
CA GLY A 215 0.47 -14.52 3.24
C GLY A 215 1.51 -15.44 3.84
N ILE A 216 2.55 -15.65 3.04
CA ILE A 216 3.72 -16.41 3.42
C ILE A 216 4.96 -15.65 2.95
N GLU A 217 5.92 -15.52 3.84
CA GLU A 217 7.28 -15.08 3.53
C GLU A 217 8.22 -16.28 3.65
N GLY A 218 9.16 -16.41 2.72
CA GLY A 218 10.07 -17.54 2.66
C GLY A 218 11.46 -17.12 2.25
N GLN A 219 12.46 -17.55 3.03
CA GLN A 219 13.85 -17.44 2.63
C GLN A 219 14.21 -18.62 1.73
N VAL A 220 14.31 -18.36 0.43
CA VAL A 220 14.61 -19.41 -0.57
C VAL A 220 16.10 -19.73 -0.60
N THR A 221 16.93 -18.69 -0.45
CA THR A 221 18.39 -18.79 -0.27
C THR A 221 18.85 -17.71 0.72
N PRO A 222 20.06 -17.78 1.32
CA PRO A 222 20.57 -16.75 2.24
C PRO A 222 20.59 -15.32 1.68
N ARG A 223 20.49 -15.17 0.35
CA ARG A 223 20.48 -13.88 -0.35
C ARG A 223 19.13 -13.56 -1.00
N LEU A 224 18.16 -14.48 -0.97
CA LEU A 224 16.90 -14.34 -1.69
C LEU A 224 15.71 -14.64 -0.76
N ASN A 225 14.96 -13.59 -0.46
CA ASN A 225 13.69 -13.67 0.24
C ASN A 225 12.56 -13.43 -0.75
N VAL A 226 11.50 -14.24 -0.64
CA VAL A 226 10.30 -14.12 -1.47
C VAL A 226 9.10 -14.07 -0.54
N TRP A 227 8.14 -13.20 -0.84
CA TRP A 227 6.88 -13.14 -0.12
C TRP A 227 5.70 -13.10 -1.08
N GLY A 228 4.60 -13.69 -0.65
CA GLY A 228 3.32 -13.65 -1.36
C GLY A 228 2.17 -13.48 -0.38
N ASN A 229 1.19 -12.66 -0.73
CA ASN A 229 -0.01 -12.48 0.07
C ASN A 229 -1.25 -12.19 -0.78
N VAL A 230 -2.39 -12.45 -0.18
CA VAL A 230 -3.72 -12.08 -0.68
C VAL A 230 -4.38 -11.24 0.40
N ALA A 231 -4.93 -10.09 0.01
CA ALA A 231 -5.69 -9.20 0.87
C ALA A 231 -7.11 -9.07 0.35
N GLN A 232 -8.08 -9.19 1.26
CA GLN A 232 -9.49 -8.93 1.00
C GLN A 232 -9.90 -7.69 1.79
N GLN A 233 -10.33 -6.65 1.09
CA GLN A 233 -10.93 -5.47 1.67
C GLN A 233 -12.45 -5.55 1.54
N VAL A 234 -13.14 -5.15 2.61
CA VAL A 234 -14.60 -5.04 2.68
C VAL A 234 -14.93 -3.71 3.34
N GLY A 235 -15.69 -2.87 2.66
CA GLY A 235 -16.15 -1.59 3.16
C GLY A 235 -17.67 -1.51 3.26
N ASP A 236 -18.17 -0.33 3.59
CA ASP A 236 -19.61 -0.09 3.66
C ASP A 236 -20.23 -0.11 2.26
N THR A 237 -21.55 -0.34 2.17
CA THR A 237 -22.31 -0.20 0.90
C THR A 237 -21.86 -1.13 -0.23
N GLY A 238 -21.33 -2.32 0.10
CA GLY A 238 -20.99 -3.36 -0.87
C GLY A 238 -19.61 -3.20 -1.52
N TYR A 239 -18.74 -2.35 -0.99
CA TYR A 239 -17.34 -2.27 -1.42
C TYR A 239 -16.60 -3.57 -1.07
N SER A 240 -16.08 -4.26 -2.08
CA SER A 240 -15.18 -5.39 -1.89
C SER A 240 -14.03 -5.28 -2.88
N ASP A 241 -12.81 -5.47 -2.41
CA ASP A 241 -11.63 -5.48 -3.27
C ASP A 241 -10.71 -6.63 -2.87
N THR A 242 -10.23 -7.37 -3.87
CA THR A 242 -9.35 -8.53 -3.68
C THR A 242 -8.02 -8.23 -4.35
N GLN A 243 -6.96 -8.19 -3.56
CA GLN A 243 -5.62 -7.84 -4.00
C GLN A 243 -4.66 -9.02 -3.80
N GLY A 244 -3.82 -9.28 -4.80
CA GLY A 244 -2.71 -10.22 -4.68
C GLY A 244 -1.39 -9.47 -4.80
N MET A 245 -0.43 -9.78 -3.93
CA MET A 245 0.92 -9.24 -4.00
C MET A 245 1.94 -10.36 -3.99
N LEU A 246 2.94 -10.24 -4.87
CA LEU A 246 4.14 -11.05 -4.89
C LEU A 246 5.33 -10.11 -4.87
N GLY A 247 6.35 -10.45 -4.09
CA GLY A 247 7.56 -9.65 -3.99
C GLY A 247 8.79 -10.51 -3.70
N MET A 248 9.94 -9.93 -4.00
CA MET A 248 11.25 -10.57 -3.92
C MET A 248 12.27 -9.54 -3.46
N LYS A 249 13.12 -9.92 -2.50
CA LYS A 249 14.24 -9.11 -2.00
C LYS A 249 15.52 -9.91 -2.19
N TYR A 250 16.51 -9.26 -2.78
CA TYR A 250 17.85 -9.80 -2.95
C TYR A 250 18.84 -9.01 -2.09
N SER A 251 19.65 -9.72 -1.31
CA SER A 251 20.71 -9.14 -0.48
C SER A 251 22.07 -9.43 -1.12
N PHE A 252 22.85 -8.38 -1.39
CA PHE A 252 24.19 -8.48 -1.99
C PHE A 252 25.27 -8.74 -0.95
#